data_AF-A0A166KVX6-F1
#
_entry.id   AF-A0A166KVX6-F1
#
_cell.length_a   1.000
_cell.length_b   1.000
_cell.length_c   1.000
_cell.angle_alpha   90.00
_cell.angle_beta   90.00
_cell.angle_gamma   90.00
#
_symmetry.space_group_name_H-M   'P 1'
#
loop_
_entity.id
_entity.type
_entity.pdbx_description
1 polymer ?
#
loop_
_entity_poly.entity_id
_entity_poly.type
_entity_poly.pdbx_seq_one_letter_code
_entity_poly.pdbx_strand_id
1 'polypeptide(L)'
;MCMPALQCVDCQEAARRATTDPSKLIEDISNGKPDHQLLNSVAVLPSRRFKLSHSGLATTFIRYIVEGYQPTNIRPHKAFEQGPPLWSAPLKGLSNILATFPEMNPSKKDWVVIREIRAAYPQIMQAIWRDLHLLLPPGKAADTLRFETLIFLNNIMVTGGYKSEMHDETTLALVMHCWLNMSMDRERRRAAVRLVFDLLCGVSCDITSNVLDIVVRSVSLEAIIAKAKISLADTRLIDKALEEELKAIQVFCLVRRPWSSGLIGAGLHLDISYALQRQRNSAVDHTCDNAVIDMGGHVIKYLGGISDNSTACYTDLITKADFLSIVAHGLLQSFFEHFPSETLNQIHGIWFDVLQTLVANTKSCNCSTCTYVPSPAYLEACRIGLERVYVPTRDYLRTIDERLSSSHLQVWESLAFAAGVSETALRAKWISERKCCYPACSLPSTRKVKKCIGCEVVHYHGRECQKALVDFPVPKCLFPYADGLGFRDWKYHKGTCGHT
;
A
#
# COMPACT_ATOMS: atom_id res chain seq x y z
N MET A 1 -11.15 -0.30 -20.28
CA MET A 1 -10.74 0.82 -21.16
C MET A 1 -10.86 0.36 -22.60
N CYS A 2 -11.84 0.86 -23.36
CA CYS A 2 -11.92 0.60 -24.81
C CYS A 2 -10.98 1.58 -25.53
N MET A 3 -9.85 1.09 -26.04
CA MET A 3 -8.93 1.90 -26.83
C MET A 3 -9.40 2.03 -28.29
N PRO A 4 -9.02 3.13 -29.00
CA PRO A 4 -9.43 3.43 -30.38
C PRO A 4 -8.67 2.57 -31.41
N ALA A 5 -8.80 1.24 -31.35
CA ALA A 5 -8.03 0.29 -32.18
C ALA A 5 -8.57 0.08 -33.61
N LEU A 6 -9.70 0.69 -33.97
CA LEU A 6 -10.40 0.44 -35.25
C LEU A 6 -9.96 1.35 -36.42
N GLN A 7 -8.82 2.06 -36.32
CA GLN A 7 -8.37 2.97 -37.38
C GLN A 7 -7.39 2.35 -38.39
N CYS A 8 -6.83 1.16 -38.11
CA CYS A 8 -5.96 0.46 -39.07
C CYS A 8 -6.81 -0.32 -40.10
N VAL A 9 -6.44 -0.25 -41.39
CA VAL A 9 -7.11 -0.97 -42.49
C VAL A 9 -7.12 -2.48 -42.22
N ASP A 10 -6.03 -3.04 -41.70
CA ASP A 10 -5.93 -4.47 -41.37
C ASP A 10 -6.84 -4.85 -40.19
N CYS A 11 -6.95 -3.99 -39.18
CA CYS A 11 -7.89 -4.18 -38.07
C CYS A 11 -9.36 -4.11 -38.54
N GLN A 12 -9.67 -3.22 -39.47
CA GLN A 12 -11.02 -3.10 -40.06
C GLN A 12 -11.37 -4.32 -40.90
N GLU A 13 -10.42 -4.81 -41.70
CA GLU A 13 -10.59 -6.00 -42.53
C GLU A 13 -10.70 -7.27 -41.66
N ALA A 14 -9.86 -7.41 -40.63
CA ALA A 14 -9.97 -8.50 -39.66
C ALA A 14 -11.32 -8.45 -38.91
N ALA A 15 -11.77 -7.26 -38.49
CA ALA A 15 -13.08 -7.09 -37.86
C ALA A 15 -14.25 -7.44 -38.80
N ARG A 16 -14.15 -7.05 -40.07
CA ARG A 16 -15.12 -7.41 -41.12
C ARG A 16 -15.19 -8.92 -41.29
N ARG A 17 -14.05 -9.59 -41.46
CA ARG A 17 -13.94 -11.05 -41.58
C ARG A 17 -14.48 -11.78 -40.35
N ALA A 18 -14.12 -11.31 -39.15
CA ALA A 18 -14.62 -11.85 -37.89
C ALA A 18 -16.14 -11.73 -37.73
N THR A 19 -16.76 -10.74 -38.36
CA THR A 19 -18.22 -10.57 -38.38
C THR A 19 -18.90 -11.49 -39.40
N THR A 20 -18.29 -11.64 -40.58
CA THR A 20 -18.89 -12.38 -41.70
C THR A 20 -18.68 -13.89 -41.60
N ASP A 21 -17.49 -14.35 -41.24
CA ASP A 21 -17.13 -15.77 -41.18
C ASP A 21 -15.95 -16.01 -40.21
N PRO A 22 -16.21 -16.09 -38.90
CA PRO A 22 -15.17 -16.28 -37.90
C PRO A 22 -14.44 -17.62 -38.04
N SER A 23 -15.11 -18.67 -38.52
CA SER A 23 -14.51 -20.00 -38.72
C SER A 23 -13.46 -19.96 -39.82
N LYS A 24 -13.79 -19.32 -40.96
CA LYS A 24 -12.83 -19.15 -42.06
C LYS A 24 -11.66 -18.26 -41.69
N LEU A 25 -11.88 -17.19 -40.93
CA LEU A 25 -10.80 -16.35 -40.42
C LEU A 25 -9.82 -17.17 -39.56
N ILE A 26 -10.32 -18.11 -38.77
CA ILE A 26 -9.48 -18.97 -37.93
C ILE A 26 -8.80 -20.05 -38.73
N GLU A 27 -9.46 -20.60 -39.75
CA GLU A 27 -8.84 -21.49 -40.72
C GLU A 27 -7.68 -20.80 -41.43
N ASP A 28 -7.87 -19.55 -41.89
CA ASP A 28 -6.82 -18.74 -42.52
C ASP A 28 -5.62 -18.54 -41.58
N ILE A 29 -5.87 -18.23 -40.30
CA ILE A 29 -4.82 -18.08 -39.28
C ILE A 29 -4.18 -19.44 -38.92
N SER A 30 -4.96 -20.52 -38.97
CA SER A 30 -4.52 -21.85 -38.56
C SER A 30 -3.70 -22.59 -39.63
N ASN A 31 -4.03 -22.35 -40.90
CA ASN A 31 -3.43 -23.00 -42.07
C ASN A 31 -2.37 -22.13 -42.78
N GLY A 32 -2.34 -20.82 -42.50
CA GLY A 32 -1.34 -19.89 -43.04
C GLY A 32 0.02 -19.93 -42.33
N LYS A 33 1.07 -19.40 -42.98
CA LYS A 33 2.30 -18.98 -42.28
C LYS A 33 1.96 -17.89 -41.25
N PRO A 34 2.73 -17.71 -40.17
CA PRO A 34 2.43 -16.74 -39.11
C PRO A 34 2.26 -15.32 -39.67
N ASP A 35 1.03 -14.91 -39.97
CA ASP A 35 0.72 -13.52 -40.29
C ASP A 35 0.57 -12.78 -38.96
N HIS A 36 1.70 -12.25 -38.48
CA HIS A 36 1.75 -11.46 -37.25
C HIS A 36 0.81 -10.25 -37.29
N GLN A 37 0.54 -9.67 -38.46
CA GLN A 37 -0.37 -8.53 -38.58
C GLN A 37 -1.82 -8.97 -38.41
N LEU A 38 -2.21 -10.08 -39.04
CA LEU A 38 -3.54 -10.66 -38.86
C LEU A 38 -3.77 -11.12 -37.42
N LEU A 39 -2.80 -11.81 -36.81
CA LEU A 39 -2.85 -12.23 -35.40
C LEU A 39 -3.02 -11.04 -34.46
N ASN A 40 -2.24 -9.97 -34.65
CA ASN A 40 -2.38 -8.72 -33.88
C ASN A 40 -3.76 -8.10 -34.04
N SER A 41 -4.26 -8.05 -35.28
CA SER A 41 -5.55 -7.47 -35.61
C SER A 41 -6.69 -8.24 -34.94
N VAL A 42 -6.62 -9.57 -34.92
CA VAL A 42 -7.63 -10.41 -34.28
C VAL A 42 -7.52 -10.39 -32.74
N ALA A 43 -6.31 -10.33 -32.20
CA ALA A 43 -6.07 -10.29 -30.75
C ALA A 43 -6.70 -9.08 -30.06
N VAL A 44 -6.91 -7.96 -30.77
CA VAL A 44 -7.53 -6.74 -30.22
C VAL A 44 -9.04 -6.65 -30.42
N LEU A 45 -9.66 -7.62 -31.12
CA LEU A 45 -11.11 -7.60 -31.37
C LEU A 45 -11.89 -7.95 -30.09
N PRO A 46 -12.95 -7.19 -29.74
CA PRO A 46 -13.85 -7.54 -28.64
C PRO A 46 -14.56 -8.90 -28.84
N SER A 47 -14.11 -9.96 -28.16
CA SER A 47 -14.57 -11.34 -28.45
C SER A 47 -16.08 -11.55 -28.26
N ARG A 48 -16.76 -10.80 -27.38
CA ARG A 48 -18.23 -10.86 -27.19
C ARG A 48 -18.97 -10.40 -28.45
N ARG A 49 -18.50 -9.33 -29.08
CA ARG A 49 -19.15 -8.71 -30.24
C ARG A 49 -19.05 -9.60 -31.48
N PHE A 50 -17.96 -10.36 -31.60
CA PHE A 50 -17.65 -11.16 -32.78
C PHE A 50 -17.80 -12.68 -32.54
N LYS A 51 -18.36 -13.10 -31.40
CA LYS A 51 -18.54 -14.52 -31.00
C LYS A 51 -17.25 -15.36 -31.11
N LEU A 52 -16.09 -14.72 -30.99
CA LEU A 52 -14.79 -15.34 -31.23
C LEU A 52 -14.38 -16.34 -30.15
N SER A 53 -14.95 -16.24 -28.94
CA SER A 53 -14.60 -17.14 -27.83
C SER A 53 -14.84 -18.62 -28.14
N HIS A 54 -15.81 -18.96 -29.01
CA HIS A 54 -16.22 -20.35 -29.28
C HIS A 54 -15.77 -20.89 -30.64
N SER A 55 -14.86 -20.20 -31.31
CA SER A 55 -14.55 -20.42 -32.72
C SER A 55 -13.27 -21.23 -32.97
N GLY A 56 -12.59 -21.69 -31.91
CA GLY A 56 -11.27 -22.33 -32.00
C GLY A 56 -10.10 -21.34 -31.95
N LEU A 57 -10.39 -20.06 -31.79
CA LEU A 57 -9.38 -19.01 -31.70
C LEU A 57 -8.47 -19.17 -30.47
N ALA A 58 -9.00 -19.66 -29.35
CA ALA A 58 -8.21 -19.96 -28.16
C ALA A 58 -7.14 -21.03 -28.45
N THR A 59 -7.53 -22.16 -29.07
CA THR A 59 -6.63 -23.22 -29.54
C THR A 59 -5.52 -22.65 -30.42
N THR A 60 -5.90 -21.76 -31.35
CA THR A 60 -4.99 -21.13 -32.29
C THR A 60 -3.96 -20.27 -31.54
N PHE A 61 -4.41 -19.39 -30.64
CA PHE A 61 -3.50 -18.57 -29.84
C PHE A 61 -2.58 -19.40 -28.94
N ILE A 62 -3.10 -20.45 -28.28
CA ILE A 62 -2.30 -21.38 -27.48
C ILE A 62 -1.20 -22.00 -28.35
N ARG A 63 -1.56 -22.51 -29.53
CA ARG A 63 -0.62 -23.10 -30.47
C ARG A 63 0.48 -22.12 -30.87
N TYR A 64 0.15 -20.87 -31.18
CA TYR A 64 1.14 -19.85 -31.52
C TYR A 64 2.08 -19.50 -30.34
N ILE A 65 1.59 -19.49 -29.10
CA ILE A 65 2.45 -19.27 -27.92
C ILE A 65 3.40 -20.45 -27.71
N VAL A 66 2.87 -21.67 -27.80
CA VAL A 66 3.60 -22.89 -27.41
C VAL A 66 4.51 -23.39 -28.54
N GLU A 67 4.02 -23.45 -29.78
CA GLU A 67 4.71 -24.01 -30.95
C GLU A 67 5.44 -22.95 -31.78
N GLY A 68 4.97 -21.70 -31.75
CA GLY A 68 5.60 -20.59 -32.47
C GLY A 68 6.97 -20.18 -31.90
N TYR A 69 7.37 -20.72 -30.77
CA TYR A 69 8.65 -20.45 -30.12
C TYR A 69 9.81 -21.10 -30.90
N GLN A 70 10.54 -20.31 -31.69
CA GLN A 70 11.91 -20.65 -32.11
C GLN A 70 12.91 -19.93 -31.21
N PRO A 71 13.83 -20.64 -30.52
CA PRO A 71 14.81 -20.02 -29.65
C PRO A 71 15.72 -19.12 -30.47
N THR A 72 15.47 -17.82 -30.44
CA THR A 72 16.34 -16.84 -31.07
C THR A 72 17.48 -16.55 -30.09
N ASN A 73 18.71 -16.93 -30.43
CA ASN A 73 19.93 -16.68 -29.64
C ASN A 73 20.34 -15.19 -29.66
N ILE A 74 19.39 -14.28 -29.47
CA ILE A 74 19.58 -12.84 -29.71
C ILE A 74 19.92 -12.14 -28.40
N ARG A 75 20.92 -11.26 -28.47
CA ARG A 75 21.32 -10.41 -27.35
C ARG A 75 20.19 -9.43 -26.99
N PRO A 76 19.88 -9.20 -25.70
CA PRO A 76 18.71 -8.45 -25.24
C PRO A 76 18.55 -7.04 -25.85
N HIS A 77 19.65 -6.37 -26.20
CA HIS A 77 19.63 -5.03 -26.77
C HIS A 77 19.16 -4.96 -28.24
N LYS A 78 19.22 -6.08 -28.98
CA LYS A 78 18.75 -6.16 -30.38
C LYS A 78 17.37 -6.81 -30.52
N ALA A 79 16.83 -7.39 -29.45
CA ALA A 79 15.55 -8.10 -29.50
C ALA A 79 14.38 -7.15 -29.79
N PHE A 80 14.38 -5.94 -29.24
CA PHE A 80 13.33 -4.95 -29.51
C PHE A 80 13.38 -4.35 -30.92
N GLU A 81 14.51 -4.46 -31.64
CA GLU A 81 14.63 -4.05 -33.04
C GLU A 81 13.90 -5.02 -33.99
N GLN A 82 13.64 -6.26 -33.55
CA GLN A 82 12.98 -7.30 -34.35
C GLN A 82 11.47 -7.42 -34.07
N GLY A 83 10.92 -6.54 -33.23
CA GLY A 83 9.51 -6.54 -32.86
C GLY A 83 9.22 -7.24 -31.52
N PRO A 84 7.95 -7.23 -31.08
CA PRO A 84 7.55 -7.90 -29.84
C PRO A 84 7.69 -9.43 -29.95
N PRO A 85 7.85 -10.15 -28.83
CA PRO A 85 7.92 -11.60 -28.85
C PRO A 85 6.64 -12.20 -29.41
N LEU A 86 6.77 -13.35 -30.07
CA LEU A 86 5.68 -13.99 -30.83
C LEU A 86 4.47 -14.34 -29.95
N TRP A 87 4.68 -14.54 -28.65
CA TRP A 87 3.60 -14.84 -27.70
C TRP A 87 2.80 -13.60 -27.26
N SER A 88 3.30 -12.37 -27.39
CA SER A 88 2.65 -11.15 -26.85
C SER A 88 1.25 -10.94 -27.43
N ALA A 89 1.11 -10.97 -28.76
CA ALA A 89 -0.17 -10.76 -29.40
C ALA A 89 -1.18 -11.89 -29.12
N PRO A 90 -0.82 -13.19 -29.27
CA PRO A 90 -1.69 -14.28 -28.84
C PRO A 90 -2.10 -14.23 -27.36
N LEU A 91 -1.19 -13.84 -26.46
CA LEU A 91 -1.46 -13.74 -25.02
C LEU A 91 -2.51 -12.66 -24.72
N LYS A 92 -2.42 -11.53 -25.41
CA LYS A 92 -3.45 -10.49 -25.38
C LYS A 92 -4.79 -10.98 -25.93
N GLY A 93 -4.77 -11.78 -26.99
CA GLY A 93 -5.95 -12.44 -27.55
C GLY A 93 -6.63 -13.38 -26.55
N LEU A 94 -5.86 -14.23 -25.87
CA LEU A 94 -6.36 -15.09 -24.79
C LEU A 94 -6.93 -14.28 -23.64
N SER A 95 -6.26 -13.21 -23.24
CA SER A 95 -6.73 -12.29 -22.19
C SER A 95 -8.08 -11.69 -22.55
N ASN A 96 -8.25 -11.24 -23.80
CA ASN A 96 -9.51 -10.69 -24.28
C ASN A 96 -10.62 -11.74 -24.33
N ILE A 97 -10.33 -12.98 -24.74
CA ILE A 97 -11.28 -14.10 -24.68
C ILE A 97 -11.73 -14.34 -23.24
N LEU A 98 -10.80 -14.47 -22.28
CA LEU A 98 -11.13 -14.70 -20.88
C LEU A 98 -11.98 -13.57 -20.29
N ALA A 99 -11.64 -12.31 -20.58
CA ALA A 99 -12.40 -11.13 -20.14
C ALA A 99 -13.85 -11.09 -20.66
N THR A 100 -14.20 -11.94 -21.63
CA THR A 100 -15.57 -12.03 -22.16
C THR A 100 -16.47 -12.95 -21.37
N PHE A 101 -15.94 -13.81 -20.51
CA PHE A 101 -16.79 -14.71 -19.74
C PHE A 101 -17.35 -14.00 -18.49
N PRO A 102 -18.64 -14.22 -18.14
CA PRO A 102 -19.19 -13.68 -16.91
C PRO A 102 -18.50 -14.33 -15.70
N GLU A 103 -17.92 -13.52 -14.81
CA GLU A 103 -17.14 -14.00 -13.64
C GLU A 103 -17.93 -15.00 -12.77
N MET A 104 -19.25 -14.84 -12.66
CA MET A 104 -20.09 -15.65 -11.77
C MET A 104 -20.95 -16.71 -12.45
N ASN A 105 -21.04 -16.74 -13.80
CA ASN A 105 -21.92 -17.71 -14.47
C ASN A 105 -21.50 -18.05 -15.92
N PRO A 106 -20.34 -18.68 -16.14
CA PRO A 106 -19.93 -19.11 -17.48
C PRO A 106 -20.86 -20.23 -17.98
N SER A 107 -21.26 -20.16 -19.25
CA SER A 107 -22.03 -21.24 -19.88
C SER A 107 -21.19 -22.52 -20.03
N LYS A 108 -21.84 -23.66 -20.32
CA LYS A 108 -21.13 -24.92 -20.57
C LYS A 108 -20.10 -24.81 -21.70
N LYS A 109 -20.36 -23.98 -22.72
CA LYS A 109 -19.44 -23.76 -23.84
C LYS A 109 -18.26 -22.87 -23.43
N ASP A 110 -18.50 -21.85 -22.62
CA ASP A 110 -17.45 -21.00 -22.07
C ASP A 110 -16.46 -21.83 -21.23
N TRP A 111 -16.98 -22.77 -20.42
CA TRP A 111 -16.16 -23.67 -19.60
C TRP A 111 -15.24 -24.59 -20.40
N VAL A 112 -15.59 -24.94 -21.65
CA VAL A 112 -14.71 -25.74 -22.52
C VAL A 112 -13.47 -24.92 -22.87
N VAL A 113 -13.68 -23.66 -23.28
CA VAL A 113 -12.60 -22.73 -23.65
C VAL A 113 -11.74 -22.39 -22.44
N ILE A 114 -12.35 -22.13 -21.28
CA ILE A 114 -11.63 -21.87 -20.03
C ILE A 114 -10.75 -23.07 -19.65
N ARG A 115 -11.29 -24.29 -19.73
CA ARG A 115 -10.53 -25.52 -19.42
C ARG A 115 -9.36 -25.73 -20.38
N GLU A 116 -9.57 -25.45 -21.66
CA GLU A 116 -8.52 -25.53 -22.67
C GLU A 116 -7.35 -24.58 -22.35
N ILE A 117 -7.65 -23.31 -22.08
CA ILE A 117 -6.63 -22.30 -21.71
C ILE A 117 -5.90 -22.71 -20.42
N ARG A 118 -6.62 -23.25 -19.43
CA ARG A 118 -6.01 -23.75 -18.18
C ARG A 118 -5.13 -24.97 -18.40
N ALA A 119 -5.55 -25.91 -19.25
CA ALA A 119 -4.75 -27.09 -19.54
C ALA A 119 -3.41 -26.71 -20.21
N ALA A 120 -3.40 -25.63 -20.99
CA ALA A 120 -2.21 -25.07 -21.64
C ALA A 120 -1.42 -24.08 -20.75
N TYR A 121 -1.91 -23.75 -19.56
CA TYR A 121 -1.33 -22.71 -18.70
C TYR A 121 0.16 -22.94 -18.39
N PRO A 122 0.61 -24.14 -17.95
CA PRO A 122 2.02 -24.35 -17.65
C PRO A 122 2.93 -24.12 -18.86
N GLN A 123 2.49 -24.51 -20.06
CA GLN A 123 3.26 -24.33 -21.30
C GLN A 123 3.32 -22.86 -21.70
N ILE A 124 2.23 -22.11 -21.52
CA ILE A 124 2.20 -20.65 -21.74
C ILE A 124 3.17 -19.95 -20.78
N MET A 125 3.17 -20.31 -19.49
CA MET A 125 4.10 -19.73 -18.51
C MET A 125 5.55 -20.03 -18.85
N GLN A 126 5.86 -21.26 -19.27
CA GLN A 126 7.21 -21.63 -19.70
C GLN A 126 7.67 -20.84 -20.93
N ALA A 127 6.78 -20.58 -21.89
CA ALA A 127 7.11 -19.77 -23.06
C ALA A 127 7.49 -18.33 -22.66
N ILE A 128 6.71 -17.71 -21.77
CA ILE A 128 7.01 -16.36 -21.24
C ILE A 128 8.30 -16.38 -20.40
N TRP A 129 8.50 -17.40 -19.57
CA TRP A 129 9.68 -17.52 -18.71
C TRP A 129 10.99 -17.62 -19.49
N ARG A 130 11.01 -18.32 -20.62
CA ARG A 130 12.19 -18.37 -21.51
C ARG A 130 12.58 -16.98 -22.03
N ASP A 131 11.59 -16.12 -22.23
CA ASP A 131 11.76 -14.73 -22.65
C ASP A 131 11.86 -13.75 -21.48
N LEU A 132 12.12 -14.21 -20.24
CA LEU A 132 12.25 -13.35 -19.06
C LEU A 132 13.24 -12.20 -19.30
N HIS A 133 14.32 -12.43 -20.04
CA HIS A 133 15.31 -11.42 -20.39
C HIS A 133 14.74 -10.23 -21.20
N LEU A 134 13.57 -10.36 -21.84
CA LEU A 134 12.83 -9.26 -22.48
C LEU A 134 11.94 -8.49 -21.50
N LEU A 135 11.52 -9.15 -20.42
CA LEU A 135 10.71 -8.55 -19.34
C LEU A 135 11.57 -7.86 -18.28
N LEU A 136 12.88 -8.10 -18.19
CA LEU A 136 13.73 -7.47 -17.16
C LEU A 136 14.15 -6.02 -17.44
N PRO A 137 14.52 -5.62 -18.67
CA PRO A 137 15.04 -4.26 -18.92
C PRO A 137 14.03 -3.16 -18.59
N PRO A 138 14.46 -2.00 -18.08
CA PRO A 138 13.55 -0.86 -17.89
C PRO A 138 13.08 -0.31 -19.25
N GLY A 139 11.84 0.22 -19.30
CA GLY A 139 11.34 0.97 -20.45
C GLY A 139 9.96 0.55 -20.93
N LYS A 140 9.36 1.41 -21.77
CA LYS A 140 7.96 1.29 -22.23
C LYS A 140 7.66 -0.03 -22.93
N ALA A 141 8.62 -0.55 -23.71
CA ALA A 141 8.46 -1.80 -24.44
C ALA A 141 8.34 -3.00 -23.48
N ALA A 142 9.31 -3.17 -22.57
CA ALA A 142 9.26 -4.19 -21.52
C ALA A 142 8.05 -4.03 -20.59
N ASP A 143 7.70 -2.79 -20.19
CA ASP A 143 6.49 -2.52 -19.39
C ASP A 143 5.21 -2.98 -20.09
N THR A 144 5.16 -2.91 -21.42
CA THR A 144 3.99 -3.37 -22.19
C THR A 144 3.88 -4.89 -22.12
N LEU A 145 5.00 -5.60 -22.26
CA LEU A 145 5.04 -7.06 -22.12
C LEU A 145 4.66 -7.50 -20.70
N ARG A 146 5.23 -6.87 -19.67
CA ARG A 146 4.85 -7.12 -18.27
C ARG A 146 3.36 -6.90 -18.05
N PHE A 147 2.82 -5.79 -18.55
CA PHE A 147 1.41 -5.46 -18.38
C PHE A 147 0.48 -6.48 -19.06
N GLU A 148 0.84 -6.94 -20.27
CA GLU A 148 0.10 -8.01 -20.97
C GLU A 148 0.15 -9.34 -20.20
N THR A 149 1.32 -9.72 -19.69
CA THR A 149 1.47 -10.90 -18.83
C THR A 149 0.61 -10.79 -17.58
N LEU A 150 0.62 -9.65 -16.88
CA LEU A 150 -0.17 -9.43 -15.67
C LEU A 150 -1.68 -9.45 -15.93
N ILE A 151 -2.15 -8.87 -17.04
CA ILE A 151 -3.57 -8.94 -17.43
C ILE A 151 -4.00 -10.38 -17.66
N PHE A 152 -3.20 -11.16 -18.40
CA PHE A 152 -3.51 -12.56 -18.67
C PHE A 152 -3.65 -13.36 -17.38
N LEU A 153 -2.68 -13.22 -16.47
CA LEU A 153 -2.68 -13.90 -15.18
C LEU A 153 -3.88 -13.49 -14.33
N ASN A 154 -4.20 -12.19 -14.27
CA ASN A 154 -5.39 -11.71 -13.57
C ASN A 154 -6.68 -12.32 -14.13
N ASN A 155 -6.82 -12.39 -15.46
CA ASN A 155 -8.00 -12.94 -16.09
C ASN A 155 -8.14 -14.46 -15.85
N ILE A 156 -7.03 -15.21 -15.84
CA ILE A 156 -7.06 -16.64 -15.47
C ILE A 156 -7.46 -16.84 -14.02
N MET A 157 -6.91 -16.03 -13.11
CA MET A 157 -7.18 -16.11 -11.68
C MET A 157 -8.67 -15.89 -11.37
N VAL A 158 -9.25 -14.82 -11.91
CA VAL A 158 -10.66 -14.43 -11.67
C VAL A 158 -11.63 -15.35 -12.39
N THR A 159 -11.30 -15.81 -13.59
CA THR A 159 -12.20 -16.65 -14.40
C THR A 159 -12.19 -18.09 -13.88
N GLY A 160 -13.06 -18.37 -12.89
CA GLY A 160 -13.38 -19.71 -12.40
C GLY A 160 -12.50 -20.27 -11.27
N GLY A 161 -11.81 -19.42 -10.51
CA GLY A 161 -11.12 -19.80 -9.28
C GLY A 161 -9.84 -20.64 -9.42
N TYR A 162 -9.02 -20.39 -10.45
CA TYR A 162 -7.76 -21.14 -10.71
C TYR A 162 -6.56 -20.72 -9.85
N LYS A 163 -6.83 -20.05 -8.73
CA LYS A 163 -5.80 -19.34 -7.98
C LYS A 163 -4.79 -20.28 -7.32
N SER A 164 -5.23 -21.42 -6.81
CA SER A 164 -4.35 -22.39 -6.12
C SER A 164 -3.24 -22.93 -7.02
N GLU A 165 -3.55 -23.15 -8.29
CA GLU A 165 -2.64 -23.70 -9.30
C GLU A 165 -1.61 -22.67 -9.77
N MET A 166 -1.83 -21.38 -9.51
CA MET A 166 -0.94 -20.28 -9.85
C MET A 166 0.16 -20.03 -8.80
N HIS A 167 0.20 -20.82 -7.72
CA HIS A 167 1.24 -20.74 -6.69
C HIS A 167 2.50 -21.56 -7.03
N ASP A 168 2.69 -21.93 -8.30
CA ASP A 168 3.93 -22.53 -8.76
C ASP A 168 5.07 -21.49 -8.83
N GLU A 169 6.30 -21.97 -8.73
CA GLU A 169 7.50 -21.12 -8.71
C GLU A 169 7.64 -20.22 -9.94
N THR A 170 7.26 -20.72 -11.13
CA THR A 170 7.42 -19.95 -12.38
C THR A 170 6.46 -18.77 -12.39
N THR A 171 5.19 -19.01 -12.07
CA THR A 171 4.19 -17.94 -12.01
C THR A 171 4.53 -16.90 -10.97
N LEU A 172 4.88 -17.32 -9.75
CA LEU A 172 5.24 -16.42 -8.67
C LEU A 172 6.46 -15.57 -9.05
N ALA A 173 7.51 -16.19 -9.61
CA ALA A 173 8.70 -15.46 -10.05
C ALA A 173 8.37 -14.47 -11.18
N LEU A 174 7.55 -14.84 -12.17
CA LEU A 174 7.12 -13.94 -13.25
C LEU A 174 6.40 -12.71 -12.73
N VAL A 175 5.41 -12.90 -11.85
CA VAL A 175 4.62 -11.80 -11.27
C VAL A 175 5.53 -10.86 -10.48
N MET A 176 6.43 -11.43 -9.69
CA MET A 176 7.38 -10.66 -8.89
C MET A 176 8.35 -9.89 -9.78
N HIS A 177 8.95 -10.51 -10.81
CA HIS A 177 9.79 -9.79 -11.77
C HIS A 177 9.03 -8.69 -12.50
N CYS A 178 7.75 -8.91 -12.85
CA CYS A 178 6.92 -7.87 -13.43
C CYS A 178 6.74 -6.69 -12.47
N TRP A 179 6.38 -6.92 -11.20
CA TRP A 179 6.23 -5.84 -10.21
C TRP A 179 7.54 -5.12 -9.91
N LEU A 180 8.62 -5.86 -9.64
CA LEU A 180 9.93 -5.31 -9.32
C LEU A 180 10.43 -4.36 -10.41
N ASN A 181 10.28 -4.76 -11.69
CA ASN A 181 10.83 -4.01 -12.81
C ASN A 181 9.83 -3.05 -13.50
N MET A 182 8.54 -3.09 -13.15
CA MET A 182 7.54 -2.16 -13.70
C MET A 182 7.92 -0.71 -13.40
N SER A 183 7.84 0.16 -14.40
CA SER A 183 8.00 1.60 -14.21
C SER A 183 6.91 2.19 -13.30
N MET A 184 7.16 3.42 -12.84
CA MET A 184 6.26 4.13 -11.92
C MET A 184 5.02 4.72 -12.60
N ASP A 185 4.71 4.32 -13.84
CA ASP A 185 3.47 4.69 -14.53
C ASP A 185 2.24 4.16 -13.79
N ARG A 186 1.29 5.06 -13.46
CA ARG A 186 0.24 4.80 -12.46
C ARG A 186 -0.67 3.64 -12.82
N GLU A 187 -1.11 3.52 -14.08
CA GLU A 187 -2.06 2.49 -14.49
C GLU A 187 -1.43 1.11 -14.58
N ARG A 188 -0.27 1.01 -15.25
CA ARG A 188 0.43 -0.27 -15.45
C ARG A 188 0.94 -0.84 -14.13
N ARG A 189 1.45 0.03 -13.27
CA ARG A 189 1.89 -0.31 -11.92
C ARG A 189 0.75 -0.84 -11.06
N ARG A 190 -0.41 -0.17 -11.07
CA ARG A 190 -1.59 -0.61 -10.34
C ARG A 190 -1.97 -2.05 -10.65
N ALA A 191 -1.93 -2.44 -11.93
CA ALA A 191 -2.19 -3.83 -12.32
C ALA A 191 -1.16 -4.81 -11.72
N ALA A 192 0.13 -4.45 -11.73
CA ALA A 192 1.18 -5.27 -11.14
C ALA A 192 1.00 -5.45 -9.63
N VAL A 193 0.77 -4.35 -8.91
CA VAL A 193 0.61 -4.33 -7.46
C VAL A 193 -0.60 -5.12 -7.01
N ARG A 194 -1.74 -4.96 -7.70
CA ARG A 194 -2.96 -5.72 -7.43
C ARG A 194 -2.75 -7.21 -7.60
N LEU A 195 -2.12 -7.64 -8.69
CA LEU A 195 -1.89 -9.06 -8.91
C LEU A 195 -0.95 -9.67 -7.86
N VAL A 196 0.10 -8.94 -7.45
CA VAL A 196 0.97 -9.36 -6.34
C VAL A 196 0.14 -9.55 -5.07
N PHE A 197 -0.68 -8.56 -4.70
CA PHE A 197 -1.52 -8.67 -3.52
C PHE A 197 -2.52 -9.83 -3.64
N ASP A 198 -3.25 -9.93 -4.76
CA ASP A 198 -4.28 -10.94 -4.94
C ASP A 198 -3.70 -12.35 -4.89
N LEU A 199 -2.59 -12.61 -5.60
CA LEU A 199 -1.94 -13.93 -5.58
C LEU A 199 -1.38 -14.28 -4.20
N LEU A 200 -0.77 -13.32 -3.51
CA LEU A 200 -0.05 -13.63 -2.28
C LEU A 200 -0.91 -13.51 -1.00
N CYS A 201 -2.03 -12.78 -0.99
CA CYS A 201 -2.85 -12.58 0.23
C CYS A 201 -4.11 -13.42 0.32
N GLY A 202 -4.67 -13.93 -0.79
CA GLY A 202 -5.99 -14.59 -0.72
C GLY A 202 -5.92 -16.11 -0.68
N VAL A 203 -5.02 -16.67 0.11
CA VAL A 203 -4.99 -18.09 0.49
C VAL A 203 -5.02 -18.17 2.00
N SER A 204 -5.61 -19.22 2.57
CA SER A 204 -5.60 -19.45 4.02
C SER A 204 -4.19 -19.26 4.61
N CYS A 205 -4.09 -18.80 5.86
CA CYS A 205 -2.83 -18.45 6.53
C CYS A 205 -1.74 -19.53 6.47
N ASP A 206 -2.11 -20.80 6.25
CA ASP A 206 -1.18 -21.92 6.12
C ASP A 206 -0.55 -22.03 4.72
N ILE A 207 -1.29 -21.69 3.65
CA ILE A 207 -0.80 -21.80 2.27
C ILE A 207 0.06 -20.58 1.90
N THR A 208 -0.30 -19.39 2.38
CA THR A 208 0.48 -18.15 2.18
C THR A 208 1.92 -18.29 2.68
N SER A 209 2.12 -19.10 3.72
CA SER A 209 3.41 -19.36 4.34
C SER A 209 4.43 -19.91 3.32
N ASN A 210 4.14 -21.02 2.64
CA ASN A 210 5.08 -21.65 1.70
C ASN A 210 5.28 -20.83 0.42
N VAL A 211 4.24 -20.11 0.00
CA VAL A 211 4.27 -19.24 -1.19
C VAL A 211 5.28 -18.12 -1.04
N LEU A 212 5.35 -17.48 0.14
CA LEU A 212 6.31 -16.40 0.38
C LEU A 212 7.76 -16.90 0.37
N ASP A 213 8.01 -18.11 0.88
CA ASP A 213 9.35 -18.71 0.83
C ASP A 213 9.78 -19.02 -0.61
N ILE A 214 8.85 -19.45 -1.47
CA ILE A 214 9.11 -19.60 -2.91
C ILE A 214 9.48 -18.26 -3.52
N VAL A 215 8.67 -17.22 -3.29
CA VAL A 215 8.91 -15.86 -3.82
C VAL A 215 10.29 -15.34 -3.41
N VAL A 216 10.63 -15.40 -2.12
CA VAL A 216 11.91 -14.88 -1.62
C VAL A 216 13.10 -15.64 -2.21
N ARG A 217 12.98 -16.96 -2.44
CA ARG A 217 14.02 -17.73 -3.13
C ARG A 217 14.16 -17.35 -4.60
N SER A 218 13.05 -17.07 -5.30
CA SER A 218 13.08 -16.82 -6.74
C SER A 218 13.57 -15.41 -7.12
N VAL A 219 13.25 -14.38 -6.32
CA VAL A 219 13.61 -12.98 -6.67
C VAL A 219 14.53 -12.27 -5.67
N SER A 220 14.93 -12.93 -4.58
CA SER A 220 15.69 -12.37 -3.44
C SER A 220 14.92 -11.38 -2.56
N LEU A 221 15.23 -11.37 -1.27
CA LEU A 221 14.66 -10.41 -0.32
C LEU A 221 15.15 -8.99 -0.61
N GLU A 222 16.41 -8.85 -1.03
CA GLU A 222 17.08 -7.58 -1.30
C GLU A 222 16.39 -6.82 -2.42
N ALA A 223 15.98 -7.52 -3.50
CA ALA A 223 15.23 -6.90 -4.59
C ALA A 223 13.84 -6.40 -4.14
N ILE A 224 13.15 -7.19 -3.30
CA ILE A 224 11.85 -6.81 -2.73
C ILE A 224 11.99 -5.56 -1.85
N ILE A 225 12.99 -5.53 -0.97
CA ILE A 225 13.29 -4.38 -0.12
C ILE A 225 13.63 -3.17 -0.98
N ALA A 226 14.50 -3.31 -1.97
CA ALA A 226 14.90 -2.22 -2.85
C ALA A 226 13.69 -1.63 -3.60
N LYS A 227 12.81 -2.48 -4.12
CA LYS A 227 11.57 -2.04 -4.77
C LYS A 227 10.66 -1.30 -3.79
N ALA A 228 10.41 -1.87 -2.61
CA ALA A 228 9.57 -1.25 -1.59
C ALA A 228 10.10 0.13 -1.20
N LYS A 229 11.40 0.28 -1.01
CA LYS A 229 12.03 1.58 -0.72
C LYS A 229 11.86 2.59 -1.85
N ILE A 230 12.10 2.17 -3.10
CA ILE A 230 11.89 3.04 -4.28
C ILE A 230 10.42 3.47 -4.35
N SER A 231 9.48 2.56 -4.10
CA SER A 231 8.05 2.86 -4.01
C SER A 231 7.75 3.89 -2.93
N LEU A 232 8.18 3.64 -1.70
CA LEU A 232 7.88 4.48 -0.56
C LEU A 232 8.54 5.86 -0.66
N ALA A 233 9.68 5.98 -1.34
CA ALA A 233 10.38 7.24 -1.57
C ALA A 233 9.80 8.08 -2.72
N ASP A 234 9.00 7.51 -3.64
CA ASP A 234 8.45 8.25 -4.78
C ASP A 234 7.38 9.26 -4.31
N THR A 235 7.68 10.54 -4.49
CA THR A 235 6.80 11.64 -4.06
C THR A 235 5.48 11.72 -4.82
N ARG A 236 5.39 11.07 -5.98
CA ARG A 236 4.15 10.98 -6.77
C ARG A 236 3.19 9.91 -6.25
N LEU A 237 3.66 9.04 -5.35
CA LEU A 237 2.84 8.02 -4.73
C LEU A 237 2.22 8.53 -3.44
N ILE A 238 0.94 8.86 -3.61
CA ILE A 238 -0.01 9.27 -2.59
C ILE A 238 -1.35 8.57 -2.85
N ASP A 239 -2.28 8.68 -1.92
CA ASP A 239 -3.65 8.18 -1.97
C ASP A 239 -3.73 6.69 -2.28
N LYS A 240 -4.71 6.31 -3.10
CA LYS A 240 -4.94 4.93 -3.54
C LYS A 240 -3.70 4.25 -4.12
N ALA A 241 -2.78 4.99 -4.75
CA ALA A 241 -1.58 4.40 -5.31
C ALA A 241 -0.59 3.99 -4.20
N LEU A 242 -0.44 4.82 -3.16
CA LEU A 242 0.36 4.47 -1.99
C LEU A 242 -0.31 3.36 -1.16
N GLU A 243 -1.64 3.40 -1.00
CA GLU A 243 -2.40 2.33 -0.33
C GLU A 243 -2.17 0.97 -1.01
N GLU A 244 -2.25 0.91 -2.34
CA GLU A 244 -2.03 -0.33 -3.10
C GLU A 244 -0.59 -0.86 -2.91
N GLU A 245 0.42 0.02 -2.92
CA GLU A 245 1.82 -0.38 -2.65
C GLU A 245 2.02 -0.89 -1.22
N LEU A 246 1.42 -0.23 -0.23
CA LEU A 246 1.47 -0.69 1.15
C LEU A 246 0.82 -2.07 1.31
N LYS A 247 -0.28 -2.36 0.59
CA LYS A 247 -0.88 -3.70 0.56
C LYS A 247 0.06 -4.76 0.00
N ALA A 248 0.77 -4.47 -1.09
CA ALA A 248 1.77 -5.40 -1.62
C ALA A 248 2.94 -5.62 -0.65
N ILE A 249 3.38 -4.58 0.05
CA ILE A 249 4.43 -4.69 1.09
C ILE A 249 3.93 -5.46 2.31
N GLN A 250 2.67 -5.25 2.71
CA GLN A 250 2.04 -5.89 3.87
C GLN A 250 2.15 -7.41 3.81
N VAL A 251 2.01 -7.99 2.61
CA VAL A 251 2.11 -9.44 2.37
C VAL A 251 3.38 -10.03 3.01
N PHE A 252 4.52 -9.37 2.84
CA PHE A 252 5.81 -9.83 3.34
C PHE A 252 5.99 -9.60 4.86
N CYS A 253 5.10 -8.82 5.46
CA CYS A 253 5.11 -8.50 6.89
C CYS A 253 4.13 -9.39 7.68
N LEU A 254 3.09 -9.94 7.05
CA LEU A 254 2.04 -10.71 7.74
C LEU A 254 2.54 -11.99 8.42
N VAL A 255 3.52 -12.66 7.81
CA VAL A 255 4.01 -13.96 8.28
C VAL A 255 5.41 -13.80 8.85
N ARG A 256 5.59 -14.20 10.11
CA ARG A 256 6.91 -14.21 10.76
C ARG A 256 7.77 -15.31 10.15
N ARG A 257 8.77 -14.94 9.35
CA ARG A 257 9.74 -15.85 8.72
C ARG A 257 11.18 -15.49 9.11
N PRO A 258 12.14 -16.42 8.95
CA PRO A 258 13.56 -16.13 9.23
C PRO A 258 14.08 -14.89 8.49
N TRP A 259 13.65 -14.71 7.24
CA TRP A 259 14.03 -13.57 6.39
C TRP A 259 13.30 -12.26 6.75
N SER A 260 12.20 -12.30 7.50
CA SER A 260 11.42 -11.09 7.83
C SER A 260 12.20 -10.09 8.70
N SER A 261 13.18 -10.56 9.47
CA SER A 261 14.11 -9.71 10.22
C SER A 261 14.93 -8.79 9.30
N GLY A 262 15.22 -9.22 8.07
CA GLY A 262 15.91 -8.44 7.06
C GLY A 262 15.13 -7.20 6.61
N LEU A 263 13.79 -7.23 6.65
CA LEU A 263 12.95 -6.06 6.35
C LEU A 263 13.19 -4.93 7.37
N ILE A 264 13.28 -5.30 8.65
CA ILE A 264 13.53 -4.37 9.75
C ILE A 264 14.99 -3.90 9.73
N GLY A 265 15.93 -4.82 9.54
CA GLY A 265 17.36 -4.51 9.44
C GLY A 265 17.68 -3.58 8.27
N ALA A 266 16.90 -3.63 7.19
CA ALA A 266 16.99 -2.67 6.09
C ALA A 266 16.33 -1.31 6.39
N GLY A 267 15.62 -1.13 7.49
CA GLY A 267 14.98 0.14 7.84
C GLY A 267 13.64 0.40 7.14
N LEU A 268 12.98 -0.64 6.60
CA LEU A 268 11.72 -0.48 5.86
C LEU A 268 10.61 0.20 6.69
N HIS A 269 10.60 -0.02 8.00
CA HIS A 269 9.67 0.64 8.93
C HIS A 269 9.83 2.18 8.93
N LEU A 270 11.05 2.69 8.77
CA LEU A 270 11.31 4.13 8.65
C LEU A 270 10.78 4.67 7.32
N ASP A 271 11.05 3.95 6.22
CA ASP A 271 10.58 4.34 4.89
C ASP A 271 9.04 4.40 4.82
N ILE A 272 8.35 3.46 5.48
CA ILE A 272 6.89 3.49 5.63
C ILE A 272 6.47 4.73 6.40
N SER A 273 7.08 5.00 7.56
CA SER A 273 6.75 6.16 8.38
C SER A 273 6.93 7.48 7.61
N TYR A 274 8.02 7.62 6.83
CA TYR A 274 8.22 8.78 5.96
C TYR A 274 7.16 8.89 4.85
N ALA A 275 6.74 7.78 4.26
CA ALA A 275 5.66 7.78 3.27
C ALA A 275 4.31 8.22 3.88
N LEU A 276 4.00 7.78 5.11
CA LEU A 276 2.79 8.20 5.83
C LEU A 276 2.82 9.69 6.20
N GLN A 277 3.98 10.20 6.63
CA GLN A 277 4.15 11.64 6.83
C GLN A 277 3.94 12.43 5.55
N ARG A 278 4.48 11.94 4.42
CA ARG A 278 4.27 12.56 3.11
C ARG A 278 2.79 12.58 2.74
N GLN A 279 2.07 11.47 2.95
CA GLN A 279 0.62 11.41 2.71
C GLN A 279 -0.12 12.46 3.54
N ARG A 280 0.14 12.51 4.86
CA ARG A 280 -0.49 13.48 5.76
C ARG A 280 -0.21 14.93 5.37
N ASN A 281 1.00 15.22 4.89
CA ASN A 281 1.39 16.57 4.47
C ASN A 281 0.91 16.90 3.05
N SER A 282 0.34 15.94 2.33
CA SER A 282 -0.22 16.17 1.01
C SER A 282 -1.60 16.85 1.14
N ALA A 283 -1.90 17.80 0.27
CA ALA A 283 -3.18 18.53 0.29
C ALA A 283 -4.35 17.71 -0.30
N VAL A 284 -4.33 16.38 -0.13
CA VAL A 284 -5.30 15.48 -0.76
C VAL A 284 -6.54 15.29 0.13
N ASP A 285 -7.63 14.84 -0.47
CA ASP A 285 -8.89 14.52 0.18
C ASP A 285 -8.70 13.58 1.39
N HIS A 286 -9.37 13.91 2.49
CA HIS A 286 -9.29 13.24 3.78
C HIS A 286 -9.63 11.74 3.70
N THR A 287 -10.54 11.34 2.80
CA THR A 287 -10.93 9.92 2.66
C THR A 287 -9.80 9.03 2.12
N CYS A 288 -8.92 9.58 1.27
CA CYS A 288 -7.78 8.86 0.72
C CYS A 288 -6.59 8.83 1.67
N ASP A 289 -6.43 9.87 2.50
CA ASP A 289 -5.46 9.93 3.59
C ASP A 289 -5.70 8.76 4.57
N ASN A 290 -6.96 8.56 4.95
CA ASN A 290 -7.37 7.59 5.95
C ASN A 290 -6.99 6.13 5.63
N ALA A 291 -7.33 5.66 4.43
CA ALA A 291 -7.04 4.29 4.02
C ALA A 291 -5.53 4.00 3.95
N VAL A 292 -4.73 5.01 3.59
CA VAL A 292 -3.27 4.91 3.56
C VAL A 292 -2.70 4.84 4.97
N ILE A 293 -3.16 5.71 5.86
CA ILE A 293 -2.73 5.75 7.27
C ILE A 293 -3.03 4.42 7.95
N ASP A 294 -4.24 3.87 7.82
CA ASP A 294 -4.59 2.58 8.41
C ASP A 294 -3.77 1.42 7.83
N MET A 295 -3.60 1.37 6.51
CA MET A 295 -2.77 0.35 5.88
C MET A 295 -1.32 0.43 6.37
N GLY A 296 -0.78 1.65 6.50
CA GLY A 296 0.54 1.88 7.09
C GLY A 296 0.64 1.39 8.53
N GLY A 297 -0.39 1.65 9.34
CA GLY A 297 -0.50 1.15 10.71
C GLY A 297 -0.44 -0.38 10.77
N HIS A 298 -1.13 -1.07 9.85
CA HIS A 298 -1.07 -2.52 9.76
C HIS A 298 0.36 -3.00 9.49
N VAL A 299 1.02 -2.45 8.48
CA VAL A 299 2.39 -2.86 8.12
C VAL A 299 3.36 -2.63 9.28
N ILE A 300 3.27 -1.47 9.95
CA ILE A 300 4.14 -1.14 11.10
C ILE A 300 3.87 -2.08 12.28
N LYS A 301 2.61 -2.40 12.59
CA LYS A 301 2.26 -3.38 13.64
C LYS A 301 2.89 -4.74 13.34
N TYR A 302 2.77 -5.22 12.11
CA TYR A 302 3.33 -6.51 11.73
C TYR A 302 4.85 -6.53 11.78
N LEU A 303 5.53 -5.49 11.27
CA LEU A 303 6.98 -5.36 11.40
C LEU A 303 7.42 -5.30 12.88
N GLY A 304 6.68 -4.58 13.73
CA GLY A 304 6.94 -4.54 15.17
C GLY A 304 6.83 -5.91 15.85
N GLY A 305 5.86 -6.74 15.43
CA GLY A 305 5.65 -8.10 15.94
C GLY A 305 6.64 -9.15 15.41
N ILE A 306 7.26 -8.91 14.25
CA ILE A 306 8.34 -9.75 13.72
C ILE A 306 9.64 -9.56 14.50
N SER A 307 9.88 -8.35 15.00
CA SER A 307 11.14 -8.01 15.68
C SER A 307 11.28 -8.75 17.00
N ASP A 308 12.37 -9.51 17.16
CA ASP A 308 12.81 -10.01 18.48
C ASP A 308 13.18 -8.88 19.44
N ASN A 309 13.43 -7.68 18.91
CA ASN A 309 13.69 -6.45 19.67
C ASN A 309 12.73 -5.34 19.22
N SER A 310 11.43 -5.54 19.46
CA SER A 310 10.39 -4.57 19.13
C SER A 310 10.69 -3.18 19.72
N THR A 311 11.27 -3.12 20.93
CA THR A 311 11.66 -1.87 21.59
C THR A 311 12.66 -1.05 20.77
N ALA A 312 13.70 -1.66 20.19
CA ALA A 312 14.66 -0.94 19.34
C ALA A 312 14.01 -0.40 18.06
N CYS A 313 13.16 -1.21 17.40
CA CYS A 313 12.42 -0.81 16.20
C CYS A 313 11.53 0.42 16.47
N TYR A 314 10.75 0.39 17.56
CA TYR A 314 9.91 1.54 17.92
C TYR A 314 10.73 2.75 18.41
N THR A 315 11.88 2.54 19.06
CA THR A 315 12.80 3.64 19.40
C THR A 315 13.25 4.37 18.13
N ASP A 316 13.64 3.63 17.09
CA ASP A 316 14.03 4.19 15.81
C ASP A 316 12.89 4.94 15.11
N LEU A 317 11.68 4.36 15.07
CA LEU A 317 10.50 5.02 14.52
C LEU A 317 10.22 6.37 15.19
N ILE A 318 10.22 6.39 16.52
CA ILE A 318 9.89 7.58 17.30
C ILE A 318 10.97 8.65 17.14
N THR A 319 12.24 8.28 17.17
CA THR A 319 13.36 9.22 17.07
C THR A 319 13.56 9.79 15.67
N LYS A 320 13.43 8.96 14.62
CA LYS A 320 13.83 9.34 13.25
C LYS A 320 12.68 9.79 12.38
N ALA A 321 11.44 9.40 12.68
CA ALA A 321 10.32 9.52 11.75
C ALA A 321 9.02 10.02 12.40
N ASP A 322 9.11 10.91 13.40
CA ASP A 322 7.99 11.59 14.10
C ASP A 322 6.77 10.67 14.33
N PHE A 323 7.04 9.41 14.68
CA PHE A 323 6.05 8.34 14.57
C PHE A 323 4.86 8.55 15.52
N LEU A 324 5.09 9.14 16.70
CA LEU A 324 4.02 9.46 17.64
C LEU A 324 3.01 10.49 17.11
N SER A 325 3.42 11.33 16.17
CA SER A 325 2.54 12.26 15.45
C SER A 325 1.60 11.52 14.49
N ILE A 326 2.09 10.46 13.84
CA ILE A 326 1.28 9.57 13.01
C ILE A 326 0.33 8.75 13.88
N VAL A 327 0.82 8.17 14.98
CA VAL A 327 -0.02 7.42 15.93
C VAL A 327 -1.14 8.29 16.48
N ALA A 328 -0.83 9.52 16.91
CA ALA A 328 -1.82 10.49 17.35
C ALA A 328 -2.89 10.73 16.28
N HIS A 329 -2.47 10.98 15.04
CA HIS A 329 -3.40 11.21 13.92
C HIS A 329 -4.30 10.00 13.67
N GLY A 330 -3.73 8.80 13.52
CA GLY A 330 -4.47 7.58 13.25
C GLY A 330 -5.45 7.20 14.38
N LEU A 331 -5.07 7.45 15.64
CA LEU A 331 -5.98 7.29 16.77
C LEU A 331 -7.18 8.22 16.63
N LEU A 332 -6.97 9.51 16.35
CA LEU A 332 -8.08 10.45 16.21
C LEU A 332 -8.98 10.13 15.02
N GLN A 333 -8.38 9.68 13.91
CA GLN A 333 -9.07 9.27 12.71
C GLN A 333 -10.01 8.08 12.95
N SER A 334 -9.56 7.05 13.69
CA SER A 334 -10.38 5.86 13.95
C SER A 334 -11.74 6.16 14.60
N PHE A 335 -11.87 7.29 15.30
CA PHE A 335 -13.14 7.73 15.88
C PHE A 335 -14.12 8.35 14.88
N PHE A 336 -13.63 8.94 13.79
CA PHE A 336 -14.48 9.60 12.80
C PHE A 336 -15.17 8.63 11.84
N GLU A 337 -14.58 7.46 11.60
CA GLU A 337 -15.10 6.50 10.63
C GLU A 337 -16.12 5.49 11.21
N HIS A 338 -16.19 5.34 12.53
CA HIS A 338 -16.96 4.28 13.20
C HIS A 338 -18.36 4.68 13.69
N PHE A 339 -18.96 5.74 13.14
CA PHE A 339 -20.39 6.06 13.39
C PHE A 339 -21.20 5.96 12.09
N PRO A 340 -22.25 5.11 11.97
CA PRO A 340 -22.82 4.14 12.91
C PRO A 340 -22.90 2.71 12.33
N SER A 341 -22.12 1.76 12.85
CA SER A 341 -22.46 0.34 12.76
C SER A 341 -22.31 -0.30 14.13
N GLU A 342 -23.38 -0.93 14.62
CA GLU A 342 -23.64 -1.36 16.01
C GLU A 342 -22.69 -2.43 16.59
N THR A 343 -21.50 -2.64 16.03
CA THR A 343 -20.56 -3.66 16.50
C THR A 343 -19.49 -3.03 17.40
N LEU A 344 -19.82 -2.88 18.69
CA LEU A 344 -18.92 -2.41 19.75
C LEU A 344 -17.58 -3.17 19.85
N ASN A 345 -17.53 -4.42 19.37
CA ASN A 345 -16.33 -5.26 19.41
C ASN A 345 -15.36 -5.02 18.23
N GLN A 346 -15.70 -4.17 17.25
CA GLN A 346 -14.81 -3.75 16.15
C GLN A 346 -14.19 -2.35 16.37
N ILE A 347 -14.47 -1.70 17.51
CA ILE A 347 -14.09 -0.30 17.77
C ILE A 347 -12.59 -0.11 18.04
N HIS A 348 -11.81 -1.19 18.17
CA HIS A 348 -10.36 -1.08 18.32
C HIS A 348 -9.69 -1.02 16.94
N GLY A 349 -9.48 0.20 16.45
CA GLY A 349 -8.73 0.44 15.21
C GLY A 349 -7.26 0.04 15.33
N ILE A 350 -6.59 -0.18 14.19
CA ILE A 350 -5.20 -0.64 14.12
C ILE A 350 -4.20 0.21 14.94
N TRP A 351 -4.46 1.51 15.03
CA TRP A 351 -3.62 2.45 15.79
C TRP A 351 -3.75 2.30 17.30
N PHE A 352 -4.90 1.83 17.80
CA PHE A 352 -5.04 1.47 19.20
C PHE A 352 -4.14 0.28 19.57
N ASP A 353 -4.09 -0.75 18.72
CA ASP A 353 -3.20 -1.90 18.92
C ASP A 353 -1.71 -1.51 18.86
N VAL A 354 -1.36 -0.62 17.93
CA VAL A 354 0.00 -0.05 17.87
C VAL A 354 0.31 0.68 19.19
N LEU A 355 -0.60 1.51 19.67
CA LEU A 355 -0.42 2.25 20.93
C LEU A 355 -0.29 1.30 22.14
N GLN A 356 -1.11 0.26 22.22
CA GLN A 356 -0.99 -0.76 23.26
C GLN A 356 0.38 -1.46 23.22
N THR A 357 0.91 -1.72 22.03
CA THR A 357 2.26 -2.28 21.85
C THR A 357 3.33 -1.31 22.36
N LEU A 358 3.19 -0.01 22.08
CA LEU A 358 4.09 1.01 22.60
C LEU A 358 4.09 1.05 24.14
N VAL A 359 2.91 0.96 24.76
CA VAL A 359 2.76 0.89 26.23
C VAL A 359 3.31 -0.42 26.79
N ALA A 360 3.14 -1.55 26.10
CA ALA A 360 3.72 -2.81 26.54
C ALA A 360 5.25 -2.72 26.66
N ASN A 361 5.91 -2.01 25.73
CA ASN A 361 7.35 -1.77 25.75
C ASN A 361 7.82 -0.83 26.88
N THR A 362 6.92 -0.18 27.62
CA THR A 362 7.27 0.63 28.80
C THR A 362 7.11 -0.11 30.12
N LYS A 363 6.60 -1.35 30.12
CA LYS A 363 6.37 -2.09 31.35
C LYS A 363 7.67 -2.71 31.85
N SER A 364 8.04 -2.43 33.10
CA SER A 364 9.07 -3.19 33.81
C SER A 364 8.47 -4.44 34.43
N CYS A 365 9.25 -5.51 34.45
CA CYS A 365 8.86 -6.74 35.11
C CYS A 365 9.26 -6.66 36.60
N ASN A 366 8.29 -6.76 37.52
CA ASN A 366 8.57 -6.67 38.97
C ASN A 366 9.07 -8.01 39.58
N CYS A 367 9.31 -9.02 38.75
CA CYS A 367 9.85 -10.30 39.19
C CYS A 367 11.37 -10.16 39.41
N SER A 368 11.86 -10.62 40.56
CA SER A 368 13.28 -10.50 40.96
C SER A 368 14.27 -11.18 40.02
N THR A 369 13.80 -12.10 39.17
CA THR A 369 14.62 -12.80 38.16
C THR A 369 14.43 -12.26 36.74
N CYS A 370 13.55 -11.28 36.56
CA CYS A 370 13.14 -10.79 35.25
C CYS A 370 13.94 -9.54 34.89
N THR A 371 14.87 -9.68 33.96
CA THR A 371 15.78 -8.61 33.52
C THR A 371 15.14 -7.60 32.57
N TYR A 372 13.83 -7.71 32.31
CA TYR A 372 13.13 -6.83 31.38
C TYR A 372 12.88 -5.46 32.03
N VAL A 373 13.75 -4.51 31.71
CA VAL A 373 13.62 -3.09 32.05
C VAL A 373 13.39 -2.32 30.74
N PRO A 374 12.45 -1.36 30.69
CA PRO A 374 12.26 -0.52 29.52
C PRO A 374 13.57 0.19 29.15
N SER A 375 13.92 0.18 27.86
CA SER A 375 15.13 0.85 27.39
C SER A 375 15.08 2.35 27.72
N PRO A 376 16.09 2.93 28.39
CA PRO A 376 16.14 4.37 28.65
C PRO A 376 16.07 5.20 27.36
N ALA A 377 16.68 4.71 26.27
CA ALA A 377 16.61 5.36 24.96
C ALA A 377 15.18 5.37 24.39
N TYR A 378 14.42 4.30 24.62
CA TYR A 378 13.01 4.23 24.22
C TYR A 378 12.15 5.22 25.00
N LEU A 379 12.29 5.26 26.32
CA LEU A 379 11.53 6.20 27.15
C LEU A 379 11.86 7.66 26.82
N GLU A 380 13.13 7.96 26.56
CA GLU A 380 13.57 9.29 26.13
C GLU A 380 13.00 9.65 24.75
N ALA A 381 12.99 8.71 23.80
CA ALA A 381 12.36 8.90 22.51
C ALA A 381 10.85 9.21 22.65
N CYS A 382 10.14 8.42 23.45
CA CYS A 382 8.73 8.64 23.77
C CYS A 382 8.52 10.02 24.40
N ARG A 383 9.37 10.41 25.36
CA ARG A 383 9.30 11.69 26.04
C ARG A 383 9.39 12.84 25.04
N ILE A 384 10.41 12.84 24.18
CA ILE A 384 10.63 13.87 23.15
C ILE A 384 9.49 13.89 22.12
N GLY A 385 9.08 12.74 21.61
CA GLY A 385 8.04 12.67 20.58
C GLY A 385 6.66 13.07 21.10
N LEU A 386 6.34 12.78 22.36
CA LEU A 386 5.06 13.16 22.97
C LEU A 386 4.93 14.66 23.24
N GLU A 387 6.01 15.44 23.34
CA GLU A 387 5.95 16.84 23.80
C GLU A 387 5.01 17.71 22.97
N ARG A 388 4.89 17.44 21.66
CA ARG A 388 4.07 18.23 20.74
C ARG A 388 2.65 17.70 20.56
N VAL A 389 2.44 16.41 20.81
CA VAL A 389 1.20 15.73 20.43
C VAL A 389 0.38 15.28 21.64
N TYR A 390 0.99 15.17 22.82
CA TYR A 390 0.32 14.68 24.02
C TYR A 390 -0.92 15.50 24.39
N VAL A 391 -0.78 16.81 24.58
CA VAL A 391 -1.88 17.67 25.06
C VAL A 391 -2.99 17.79 24.02
N PRO A 392 -2.73 18.10 22.72
CA PRO A 392 -3.78 18.19 21.72
C PRO A 392 -4.56 16.88 21.56
N THR A 393 -3.87 15.73 21.50
CA THR A 393 -4.52 14.42 21.38
C THR A 393 -5.33 14.08 22.63
N ARG A 394 -4.76 14.25 23.82
CA ARG A 394 -5.46 13.98 25.09
C ARG A 394 -6.73 14.83 25.22
N ASP A 395 -6.63 16.12 24.92
CA ASP A 395 -7.76 17.04 25.02
C ASP A 395 -8.86 16.66 24.03
N TYR A 396 -8.50 16.31 22.80
CA TYR A 396 -9.46 15.83 21.82
C TYR A 396 -10.12 14.52 22.26
N LEU A 397 -9.34 13.53 22.71
CA LEU A 397 -9.89 12.26 23.20
C LEU A 397 -10.92 12.48 24.32
N ARG A 398 -10.72 13.45 25.22
CA ARG A 398 -11.69 13.80 26.29
C ARG A 398 -13.00 14.40 25.77
N THR A 399 -13.02 14.94 24.56
CA THR A 399 -14.24 15.52 23.95
C THR A 399 -15.09 14.49 23.21
N ILE A 400 -14.54 13.30 22.93
CA ILE A 400 -15.24 12.20 22.27
C ILE A 400 -16.07 11.43 23.32
N ASP A 401 -17.22 10.87 22.93
CA ASP A 401 -18.14 10.05 23.73
C ASP A 401 -17.45 9.33 24.91
N GLU A 402 -17.95 9.57 26.13
CA GLU A 402 -17.39 9.09 27.41
C GLU A 402 -17.08 7.59 27.43
N ARG A 403 -17.81 6.77 26.66
CA ARG A 403 -17.61 5.31 26.64
C ARG A 403 -16.37 4.90 25.84
N LEU A 404 -16.16 5.49 24.66
CA LEU A 404 -15.07 5.12 23.75
C LEU A 404 -13.78 5.88 24.04
N SER A 405 -13.90 7.10 24.56
CA SER A 405 -12.76 7.91 24.97
C SER A 405 -11.99 7.29 26.14
N SER A 406 -12.67 6.61 27.07
CA SER A 406 -12.05 6.13 28.31
C SER A 406 -10.85 5.19 28.09
N SER A 407 -10.96 4.20 27.20
CA SER A 407 -9.90 3.21 26.96
C SER A 407 -8.73 3.79 26.14
N HIS A 408 -9.02 4.50 25.05
CA HIS A 408 -7.99 5.15 24.23
C HIS A 408 -7.23 6.22 25.01
N LEU A 409 -7.95 7.05 25.77
CA LEU A 409 -7.36 8.05 26.65
C LEU A 409 -6.49 7.38 27.72
N GLN A 410 -6.96 6.31 28.36
CA GLN A 410 -6.19 5.59 29.37
C GLN A 410 -4.88 5.04 28.81
N VAL A 411 -4.89 4.44 27.62
CA VAL A 411 -3.67 3.92 27.00
C VAL A 411 -2.73 5.07 26.62
N TRP A 412 -3.25 6.18 26.08
CA TRP A 412 -2.46 7.37 25.74
C TRP A 412 -1.82 8.01 26.98
N GLU A 413 -2.57 8.17 28.06
CA GLU A 413 -2.08 8.68 29.34
C GLU A 413 -1.10 7.71 30.01
N SER A 414 -1.27 6.39 29.83
CA SER A 414 -0.31 5.38 30.33
C SER A 414 1.06 5.50 29.66
N LEU A 415 1.08 5.70 28.32
CA LEU A 415 2.33 5.93 27.59
C LEU A 415 3.01 7.21 28.07
N ALA A 416 2.25 8.29 28.22
CA ALA A 416 2.75 9.57 28.68
C ALA A 416 3.30 9.50 30.11
N PHE A 417 2.58 8.86 31.02
CA PHE A 417 3.02 8.65 32.39
C PHE A 417 4.35 7.88 32.45
N ALA A 418 4.47 6.78 31.69
CA ALA A 418 5.69 6.00 31.64
C ALA A 418 6.90 6.78 31.06
N ALA A 419 6.65 7.69 30.12
CA ALA A 419 7.67 8.59 29.57
C ALA A 419 7.95 9.83 30.44
N GLY A 420 7.27 9.99 31.59
CA GLY A 420 7.39 11.18 32.44
C GLY A 420 6.78 12.45 31.82
N VAL A 421 5.86 12.31 30.88
CA VAL A 421 5.18 13.41 30.20
C VAL A 421 3.83 13.68 30.86
N SER A 422 3.67 14.92 31.31
CA SER A 422 2.39 15.44 31.81
C SER A 422 2.25 16.90 31.37
N GLU A 423 1.03 17.44 31.39
CA GLU A 423 0.81 18.85 31.07
C GLU A 423 1.58 19.78 32.02
N THR A 424 1.70 19.42 33.30
CA THR A 424 2.46 20.19 34.29
C THR A 424 3.96 20.14 33.98
N ALA A 425 4.51 18.98 33.64
CA ALA A 425 5.92 18.82 33.27
C ALA A 425 6.25 19.57 31.97
N LEU A 426 5.41 19.44 30.94
CA LEU A 426 5.59 20.15 29.66
C LEU A 426 5.52 21.66 29.85
N ARG A 427 4.56 22.15 30.66
CA ARG A 427 4.44 23.58 30.96
C ARG A 427 5.67 24.11 31.69
N ALA A 428 6.15 23.40 32.72
CA ALA A 428 7.36 23.77 33.44
C ALA A 428 8.57 23.84 32.51
N LYS A 429 8.71 22.85 31.62
CA LYS A 429 9.75 22.81 30.57
C LYS A 429 9.64 24.01 29.60
N TRP A 430 8.46 24.29 29.06
CA TRP A 430 8.32 25.40 28.10
C TRP A 430 8.58 26.76 28.73
N ILE A 431 8.21 26.94 30.01
CA ILE A 431 8.53 28.15 30.77
C ILE A 431 10.04 28.29 30.95
N SER A 432 10.73 27.24 31.41
CA SER A 432 12.17 27.28 31.63
C SER A 432 12.96 27.50 30.33
N GLU A 433 12.52 26.88 29.23
CA GLU A 433 13.12 27.02 27.91
C GLU A 433 12.66 28.27 27.13
N ARG A 434 11.78 29.09 27.72
CA ARG A 434 11.16 30.26 27.07
C ARG A 434 10.51 29.94 25.71
N LYS A 435 9.96 28.73 25.56
CA LYS A 435 9.25 28.28 24.36
C LYS A 435 7.77 28.67 24.43
N CYS A 436 7.08 28.58 23.28
CA CYS A 436 5.65 28.83 23.23
C CYS A 436 4.90 27.84 24.13
N CYS A 437 4.13 28.36 25.08
CA CYS A 437 3.35 27.56 26.03
C CYS A 437 1.99 27.13 25.46
N TYR A 438 1.68 27.41 24.19
CA TYR A 438 0.47 26.93 23.55
C TYR A 438 0.71 25.48 23.05
N PRO A 439 -0.01 24.48 23.59
CA PRO A 439 0.34 23.08 23.32
C PRO A 439 0.16 22.63 21.87
N ALA A 440 -0.75 23.28 21.12
CA ALA A 440 -0.98 23.01 19.71
C ALA A 440 -0.22 23.97 18.77
N CYS A 441 0.84 24.63 19.26
CA CYS A 441 1.62 25.54 18.42
C CYS A 441 2.50 24.79 17.42
N SER A 442 2.19 24.89 16.13
CA SER A 442 3.01 24.37 15.02
C SER A 442 4.01 25.39 14.45
N LEU A 443 4.04 26.62 14.96
CA LEU A 443 4.95 27.65 14.45
C LEU A 443 6.41 27.29 14.76
N PRO A 444 7.34 27.52 13.82
CA PRO A 444 8.74 27.17 13.99
C PRO A 444 9.37 27.94 15.15
N SER A 445 10.32 27.31 15.85
CA SER A 445 11.01 27.87 17.02
C SER A 445 11.81 29.15 16.73
N THR A 446 12.04 29.46 15.45
CA THR A 446 12.67 30.69 14.98
C THR A 446 11.73 31.91 15.03
N ARG A 447 10.41 31.70 15.16
CA ARG A 447 9.47 32.81 15.35
C ARG A 447 9.64 33.45 16.72
N LYS A 448 9.48 34.77 16.76
CA LYS A 448 9.59 35.55 18.00
C LYS A 448 8.43 35.21 18.94
N VAL A 449 8.74 34.50 20.03
CA VAL A 449 7.84 34.34 21.18
C VAL A 449 7.73 35.65 21.96
N LYS A 450 6.52 35.97 22.41
CA LYS A 450 6.18 37.14 23.23
C LYS A 450 5.90 36.69 24.66
N LYS A 451 6.53 37.35 25.63
CA LYS A 451 6.26 37.18 27.06
C LYS A 451 4.88 37.73 27.40
N CYS A 452 4.09 37.01 28.20
CA CYS A 452 2.83 37.53 28.72
C CYS A 452 3.12 38.72 29.65
N ILE A 453 2.46 39.85 29.42
CA ILE A 453 2.67 41.09 30.19
C ILE A 453 2.18 40.93 31.63
N GLY A 454 1.18 40.09 31.89
CA GLY A 454 0.58 39.98 33.22
C GLY A 454 1.33 39.09 34.18
N CYS A 455 1.47 37.81 33.84
CA CYS A 455 2.12 36.88 34.74
C CYS A 455 3.64 36.87 34.55
N GLU A 456 4.15 37.47 33.48
CA GLU A 456 5.57 37.52 33.15
C GLU A 456 6.28 36.16 33.02
N VAL A 457 5.55 35.05 33.07
CA VAL A 457 6.15 33.71 33.15
C VAL A 457 5.97 32.95 31.84
N VAL A 458 4.83 33.11 31.19
CA VAL A 458 4.51 32.33 29.98
C VAL A 458 4.86 33.08 28.70
N HIS A 459 5.16 32.32 27.64
CA HIS A 459 5.57 32.84 26.35
C HIS A 459 4.65 32.30 25.25
N TYR A 460 4.28 33.12 24.28
CA TYR A 460 3.42 32.72 23.15
C TYR A 460 3.84 33.37 21.84
N HIS A 461 3.63 32.72 20.71
CA HIS A 461 3.79 33.36 19.39
C HIS A 461 2.64 34.34 19.04
N GLY A 462 1.71 34.59 19.97
CA GLY A 462 0.56 35.48 19.79
C GLY A 462 -0.62 34.80 19.08
N ARG A 463 -1.50 35.59 18.45
CA ARG A 463 -2.72 35.04 17.80
C ARG A 463 -2.43 34.08 16.64
N GLU A 464 -1.22 34.13 16.08
CA GLU A 464 -0.85 33.27 14.94
C GLU A 464 -0.72 31.80 15.34
N CYS A 465 -0.23 31.48 16.55
CA CYS A 465 -0.17 30.08 16.98
C CYS A 465 -1.56 29.46 17.20
N GLN A 466 -2.57 30.28 17.50
CA GLN A 466 -3.96 29.84 17.63
C GLN A 466 -4.60 29.55 16.26
N LYS A 467 -4.18 30.26 15.20
CA LYS A 467 -4.66 30.04 13.83
C LYS A 467 -3.93 28.91 13.11
N ALA A 468 -2.74 28.55 13.58
CA ALA A 468 -1.89 27.50 13.02
C ALA A 468 -2.35 26.07 13.38
N LEU A 469 -3.58 25.89 13.88
CA LEU A 469 -4.25 24.60 14.12
C LEU A 469 -4.36 23.68 12.89
N VAL A 470 -3.82 24.09 11.74
CA VAL A 470 -4.04 23.49 10.42
C VAL A 470 -3.43 22.08 10.29
N ASP A 471 -2.48 21.70 11.16
CA ASP A 471 -1.76 20.41 11.01
C ASP A 471 -2.34 19.27 11.87
N PHE A 472 -3.41 19.51 12.64
CA PHE A 472 -4.12 18.47 13.39
C PHE A 472 -5.45 18.16 12.71
N PRO A 473 -5.85 16.87 12.55
CA PRO A 473 -7.08 16.46 11.88
C PRO A 473 -8.30 16.69 12.79
N VAL A 474 -8.37 17.84 13.46
CA VAL A 474 -9.57 18.25 14.17
C VAL A 474 -10.34 19.12 13.19
N PRO A 475 -11.56 18.73 12.77
CA PRO A 475 -12.44 19.60 12.03
C PRO A 475 -12.46 20.97 12.71
N LYS A 476 -12.20 22.04 11.95
CA LYS A 476 -12.19 23.43 12.46
C LYS A 476 -13.46 23.80 13.25
N CYS A 477 -14.51 23.00 13.10
CA CYS A 477 -15.83 23.14 13.71
C CYS A 477 -16.03 22.38 15.05
N LEU A 478 -15.05 21.63 15.56
CA LEU A 478 -15.18 20.81 16.80
C LEU A 478 -14.43 21.38 18.03
N PHE A 479 -13.84 22.56 17.92
CA PHE A 479 -13.42 23.37 19.07
C PHE A 479 -14.40 24.50 19.48
N PRO A 480 -15.74 24.40 19.34
CA PRO A 480 -16.62 25.36 19.98
C PRO A 480 -16.89 24.83 21.41
N TYR A 481 -16.52 25.61 22.42
CA TYR A 481 -16.91 25.41 23.83
C TYR A 481 -16.26 24.24 24.58
N ALA A 482 -15.10 24.52 25.17
CA ALA A 482 -14.77 23.97 26.47
C ALA A 482 -14.76 25.13 27.48
N ASP A 483 -15.95 25.49 27.99
CA ASP A 483 -16.16 26.58 28.96
C ASP A 483 -15.52 26.33 30.35
N GLY A 484 -14.68 25.31 30.50
CA GLY A 484 -13.99 24.96 31.75
C GLY A 484 -12.45 25.10 31.73
N LEU A 485 -11.83 25.53 30.64
CA LEU A 485 -10.35 25.49 30.48
C LEU A 485 -9.72 26.87 30.34
N GLY A 486 -9.80 27.66 31.42
CA GLY A 486 -9.39 29.07 31.48
C GLY A 486 -7.91 29.43 31.19
N PHE A 487 -7.06 28.46 30.85
CA PHE A 487 -5.60 28.65 30.72
C PHE A 487 -4.98 28.15 29.42
N ARG A 488 -5.74 27.55 28.49
CA ARG A 488 -5.17 26.83 27.33
C ARG A 488 -5.11 27.62 26.02
N ASP A 489 -5.91 28.67 25.91
CA ASP A 489 -5.90 29.58 24.77
C ASP A 489 -5.25 30.91 25.18
N TRP A 490 -4.38 31.51 24.35
CA TRP A 490 -3.86 32.87 24.62
C TRP A 490 -4.99 33.87 24.86
N LYS A 491 -6.17 33.70 24.24
CA LYS A 491 -7.35 34.54 24.51
C LYS A 491 -7.89 34.35 25.93
N TYR A 492 -7.98 33.11 26.40
CA TYR A 492 -8.41 32.78 27.77
C TYR A 492 -7.36 33.15 28.82
N HIS A 493 -6.08 32.84 28.57
CA HIS A 493 -4.98 33.24 29.45
C HIS A 493 -4.90 34.77 29.58
N LYS A 494 -5.12 35.52 28.49
CA LYS A 494 -5.20 36.98 28.54
C LYS A 494 -6.34 37.45 29.47
N GLY A 495 -7.51 36.81 29.38
CA GLY A 495 -8.67 37.09 30.22
C GLY A 495 -8.46 36.75 31.70
N THR A 496 -7.84 35.61 32.02
CA THR A 496 -7.57 35.20 33.42
C THR A 496 -6.37 35.90 34.04
N CYS A 497 -5.42 36.36 33.23
CA CYS A 497 -4.24 37.09 33.67
C CYS A 497 -4.47 38.61 33.80
N GLY A 498 -5.71 39.08 33.63
CA GLY A 498 -6.11 40.47 33.90
C GLY A 498 -5.71 41.49 32.83
N HIS A 499 -5.48 41.09 31.58
CA HIS A 499 -5.12 42.01 30.48
C HIS A 499 -6.30 42.24 29.53
N THR A 500 -6.83 43.46 29.50
CA THR A 500 -7.60 43.97 28.35
C THR A 500 -6.72 44.20 27.13
#